data_AF-A0A7D9DIU7-F1
#
_entry.id   AF-A0A7D9DIU7-F1
#
_cell.length_a   1.000
_cell.length_b   1.000
_cell.length_c   1.000
_cell.angle_alpha   90.00
_cell.angle_beta   90.00
_cell.angle_gamma   90.00
#
_symmetry.space_group_name_H-M   'P 1'
#
loop_
_entity.id
_entity.type
_entity.pdbx_description
1 polymer ?
#
loop_
_entity_poly.entity_id
_entity_poly.type
_entity_poly.pdbx_seq_one_letter_code
_entity_poly.pdbx_strand_id
1 'polypeptide(L)'
;MVIIKGECDKPGISAAKQLAEHDDMCINLTVDVYLGFVTHKMSGRFRPIKADHGVITQALTDLETNGDIEAVYRQIITETGQWSTHYFLNKSSVQRDAFKDHIMKYLGLFMPDSGVQVVSCSRYSTEKKGAKVISRQSWCKGENIPYLCGCIAEMTSDEEAKLLRPGENDFSIMFSTRKNCSQLWLGPAAYINHDGTKTQNNNR
;
A
#
# COMPACT_ATOMS: atom_id res chain seq x y z
N MET A 1 5.57 0.12 -11.87
CA MET A 1 6.12 -0.25 -10.55
C MET A 1 7.37 0.55 -10.29
N VAL A 2 7.59 0.93 -9.04
CA VAL A 2 8.77 1.70 -8.61
C VAL A 2 9.69 0.78 -7.81
N ILE A 3 10.94 0.64 -8.22
CA ILE A 3 11.94 -0.12 -7.46
C ILE A 3 12.55 0.81 -6.42
N ILE A 4 12.37 0.47 -5.14
CA ILE A 4 13.01 1.18 -4.04
C ILE A 4 14.44 0.64 -3.93
N LYS A 5 15.40 1.43 -4.38
CA LYS A 5 16.83 1.13 -4.22
C LYS A 5 17.27 1.56 -2.82
N GLY A 6 18.05 0.69 -2.17
CA GLY A 6 18.49 0.87 -0.79
C GLY A 6 19.49 2.00 -0.63
N GLU A 7 19.00 3.18 -0.31
CA GLU A 7 19.75 4.23 0.38
C GLU A 7 18.91 4.65 1.59
N CYS A 8 18.89 3.78 2.61
CA CYS A 8 18.51 4.21 3.94
C CYS A 8 19.80 4.63 4.64
N ASP A 9 20.05 5.94 4.78
CA ASP A 9 21.26 6.52 5.39
C ASP A 9 21.49 6.13 6.86
N LYS A 10 20.60 5.33 7.45
CA LYS A 10 20.71 4.83 8.82
C LYS A 10 21.24 3.40 8.83
N PRO A 11 22.35 3.12 9.53
CA PRO A 11 22.81 1.75 9.76
C PRO A 11 21.68 0.91 10.39
N GLY A 12 21.30 -0.19 9.74
CA GLY A 12 20.39 -1.20 10.32
C GLY A 12 18.91 -1.15 9.93
N ILE A 13 18.48 -0.28 9.01
CA ILE A 13 17.13 -0.33 8.42
C ILE A 13 17.24 -0.66 6.93
N SER A 14 16.78 -1.84 6.53
CA SER A 14 16.73 -2.25 5.13
C SER A 14 15.62 -1.53 4.37
N ALA A 15 15.76 -1.46 3.04
CA ALA A 15 14.72 -0.92 2.15
C ALA A 15 13.39 -1.69 2.32
N ALA A 16 13.45 -3.02 2.46
CA ALA A 16 12.27 -3.85 2.66
C ALA A 16 11.59 -3.58 4.01
N LYS A 17 12.36 -3.40 5.08
CA LYS A 17 11.80 -3.04 6.40
C LYS A 17 11.15 -1.65 6.37
N GLN A 18 11.79 -0.68 5.72
CA GLN A 18 11.22 0.66 5.56
C GLN A 18 9.91 0.61 4.75
N LEU A 19 9.92 -0.10 3.62
CA LEU A 19 8.74 -0.26 2.78
C LEU A 19 7.60 -0.92 3.57
N ALA A 20 7.87 -2.00 4.30
CA ALA A 20 6.89 -2.67 5.16
C ALA A 20 6.29 -1.72 6.22
N GLU A 21 7.12 -0.93 6.90
CA GLU A 21 6.66 0.03 7.92
C GLU A 21 5.81 1.16 7.31
N HIS A 22 6.24 1.71 6.17
CA HIS A 22 5.49 2.76 5.48
C HIS A 22 4.17 2.24 4.95
N ASP A 23 4.15 1.03 4.39
CA ASP A 23 2.96 0.40 3.82
C ASP A 23 1.89 0.16 4.89
N ASP A 24 2.25 -0.44 6.03
CA ASP A 24 1.33 -0.67 7.14
C ASP A 24 0.66 0.63 7.62
N MET A 25 1.44 1.71 7.71
CA MET A 25 0.95 3.03 8.12
C MET A 25 0.05 3.66 7.07
N CYS A 26 0.45 3.61 5.79
CA CYS A 26 -0.34 4.18 4.70
C CYS A 26 -1.67 3.46 4.55
N ILE A 27 -1.68 2.12 4.61
CA ILE A 27 -2.89 1.31 4.62
C ILE A 27 -3.80 1.70 5.79
N ASN A 28 -3.24 1.85 7.00
CA ASN A 28 -4.01 2.20 8.19
C ASN A 28 -4.64 3.61 8.13
N LEU A 29 -4.00 4.53 7.40
CA LEU A 29 -4.46 5.90 7.16
C LEU A 29 -5.35 6.05 5.93
N THR A 30 -5.57 4.98 5.16
CA THR A 30 -6.33 5.04 3.90
C THR A 30 -7.31 3.88 3.80
N VAL A 31 -6.87 2.75 3.25
CA VAL A 31 -7.68 1.57 2.93
C VAL A 31 -8.40 1.02 4.17
N ASP A 32 -7.74 0.96 5.33
CA ASP A 32 -8.38 0.45 6.55
C ASP A 32 -9.54 1.34 7.00
N VAL A 33 -9.37 2.66 6.92
CA VAL A 33 -10.41 3.64 7.27
C VAL A 33 -11.56 3.53 6.29
N TYR A 34 -11.25 3.50 4.99
CA TYR A 34 -12.26 3.40 3.93
C TYR A 34 -13.07 2.10 4.01
N LEU A 35 -12.43 0.97 4.27
CA LEU A 35 -13.10 -0.34 4.37
C LEU A 35 -13.73 -0.59 5.75
N GLY A 36 -13.37 0.19 6.76
CA GLY A 36 -13.85 0.03 8.14
C GLY A 36 -13.26 -1.18 8.88
N PHE A 37 -12.18 -1.77 8.39
CA PHE A 37 -11.46 -2.85 9.06
C PHE A 37 -9.97 -2.87 8.71
N VAL A 38 -9.17 -3.44 9.61
CA VAL A 38 -7.73 -3.63 9.38
C VAL A 38 -7.49 -4.74 8.36
N THR A 39 -6.98 -4.39 7.18
CA THR A 39 -6.50 -5.35 6.16
C THR A 39 -5.15 -5.95 6.57
N HIS A 40 -4.56 -6.81 5.72
CA HIS A 40 -3.24 -7.39 5.94
C HIS A 40 -2.18 -6.34 6.27
N LYS A 41 -1.19 -6.75 7.07
CA LYS A 41 -0.06 -5.92 7.53
C LYS A 41 1.20 -6.76 7.50
N MET A 42 2.33 -6.12 7.22
CA MET A 42 3.64 -6.75 7.34
C MET A 42 4.03 -6.97 8.80
N SER A 43 3.65 -6.05 9.68
CA SER A 43 3.88 -6.19 11.12
C SER A 43 2.94 -7.22 11.75
N GLY A 44 3.52 -8.27 12.35
CA GLY A 44 2.73 -9.35 12.97
C GLY A 44 1.99 -8.96 14.23
N ARG A 45 2.33 -7.81 14.80
CA ARG A 45 1.61 -7.21 15.91
C ARG A 45 1.31 -5.76 15.60
N PHE A 46 0.76 -5.52 14.41
CA PHE A 46 0.32 -4.19 14.02
C PHE A 46 -0.68 -3.64 15.04
N ARG A 47 -0.45 -2.40 15.47
CA ARG A 47 -1.36 -1.65 16.31
C ARG A 47 -1.84 -0.45 15.51
N PRO A 48 -3.15 -0.34 15.22
CA PRO A 48 -3.70 0.82 14.54
C PRO A 48 -3.28 2.11 15.24
N ILE A 49 -2.93 3.11 14.45
CA ILE A 49 -2.55 4.40 15.00
C ILE A 49 -3.80 5.11 15.52
N LYS A 50 -3.60 5.96 16.53
CA LYS A 50 -4.67 6.82 17.03
C LYS A 50 -4.79 8.02 16.10
N ALA A 51 -5.49 7.83 14.98
CA ALA A 51 -5.86 8.89 14.07
C ALA A 51 -7.37 9.16 14.10
N ASP A 52 -7.78 10.38 13.78
CA ASP A 52 -9.19 10.71 13.63
C ASP A 52 -9.74 10.13 12.32
N HIS A 53 -10.44 9.00 12.43
CA HIS A 53 -11.03 8.32 11.27
C HIS A 53 -12.14 9.14 10.60
N GLY A 54 -12.83 10.03 11.32
CA GLY A 54 -13.86 10.90 10.75
C GLY A 54 -13.25 11.93 9.81
N VAL A 55 -12.15 12.56 10.23
CA VAL A 55 -11.39 13.49 9.38
C VAL A 55 -10.82 12.77 8.15
N ILE A 56 -10.24 11.58 8.31
CA ILE A 56 -9.72 10.80 7.18
C ILE A 56 -10.85 10.41 6.20
N THR A 57 -11.98 9.93 6.72
CA THR A 57 -13.14 9.56 5.89
C THR A 57 -13.63 10.74 5.05
N GLN A 58 -13.73 11.93 5.67
CA GLN A 58 -14.12 13.15 4.95
C GLN A 58 -13.08 13.53 3.91
N ALA A 59 -11.79 13.51 4.25
CA ALA A 59 -10.71 13.86 3.34
C ALA A 59 -10.67 12.94 2.10
N LEU A 60 -10.89 11.63 2.28
CA LEU A 60 -10.98 10.68 1.15
C LEU A 60 -12.22 10.94 0.28
N THR A 61 -13.35 11.31 0.89
CA THR A 61 -14.58 11.67 0.16
C THR A 61 -14.39 12.95 -0.65
N ASP A 62 -13.72 13.95 -0.08
CA ASP A 62 -13.37 15.20 -0.75
C ASP A 62 -12.39 14.94 -1.90
N LEU A 63 -11.47 13.98 -1.74
CA LEU A 63 -10.55 13.56 -2.79
C LEU A 63 -11.28 13.01 -4.02
N GLU A 64 -12.25 12.11 -3.81
CA GLU A 64 -13.06 11.52 -4.89
C GLU A 64 -13.83 12.58 -5.69
N THR A 65 -14.12 13.73 -5.07
CA THR A 65 -14.89 14.81 -5.70
C THR A 65 -14.00 15.88 -6.34
N ASN A 66 -12.96 16.32 -5.62
CA ASN A 66 -12.18 17.51 -5.96
C ASN A 66 -10.82 17.20 -6.60
N GLY A 67 -10.29 15.99 -6.40
CA GLY A 67 -9.00 15.56 -6.95
C GLY A 67 -7.75 16.23 -6.34
N ASP A 68 -7.88 17.04 -5.28
CA ASP A 68 -6.74 17.72 -4.63
C ASP A 68 -6.02 16.79 -3.64
N ILE A 69 -5.17 15.92 -4.19
CA ILE A 69 -4.43 14.91 -3.44
C ILE A 69 -3.43 15.52 -2.43
N GLU A 70 -2.84 16.67 -2.74
CA GLU A 70 -1.87 17.35 -1.87
C GLU A 70 -2.56 17.99 -0.66
N ALA A 71 -3.77 18.55 -0.86
CA ALA A 71 -4.58 19.03 0.26
C ALA A 71 -4.98 17.88 1.20
N VAL A 72 -5.41 16.74 0.65
CA VAL A 72 -5.80 15.57 1.44
C VAL A 72 -4.63 14.97 2.19
N TYR A 73 -3.45 14.85 1.55
CA TYR A 73 -2.23 14.46 2.24
C TYR A 73 -1.94 15.39 3.43
N ARG A 74 -1.93 16.71 3.20
CA ARG A 74 -1.67 17.69 4.26
C ARG A 74 -2.67 17.53 5.41
N GLN A 75 -3.96 17.44 5.10
CA GLN A 75 -5.02 17.25 6.09
C GLN A 75 -4.80 15.97 6.91
N ILE A 76 -4.49 14.85 6.26
CA ILE A 76 -4.18 13.59 6.95
C ILE A 76 -3.00 13.77 7.90
N ILE A 77 -1.93 14.45 7.49
CA ILE A 77 -0.73 14.63 8.33
C ILE A 77 -0.97 15.58 9.52
N THR A 78 -1.74 16.65 9.33
CA THR A 78 -1.83 17.75 10.29
C THR A 78 -3.10 17.76 11.14
N GLU A 79 -4.20 17.17 10.66
CA GLU A 79 -5.53 17.31 11.27
C GLU A 79 -6.08 16.00 11.86
N THR A 80 -5.35 14.89 11.75
CA THR A 80 -5.82 13.58 12.24
C THR A 80 -5.15 13.17 13.56
N GLY A 81 -4.59 14.13 14.30
CA GLY A 81 -3.99 13.92 15.62
C GLY A 81 -2.46 13.94 15.64
N GLN A 82 -1.87 13.49 16.76
CA GLN A 82 -0.43 13.63 17.03
C GLN A 82 0.42 12.46 16.53
N TRP A 83 -0.14 11.48 15.83
CA TRP A 83 0.59 10.29 15.38
C TRP A 83 1.78 10.66 14.48
N SER A 84 1.62 11.69 13.64
CA SER A 84 2.63 12.12 12.66
C SER A 84 3.88 12.63 13.36
N THR A 85 3.74 13.45 14.41
CA THR A 85 4.84 13.90 15.26
C THR A 85 5.67 12.73 15.80
N HIS A 86 5.01 11.71 16.34
CA HIS A 86 5.69 10.54 16.92
C HIS A 86 6.32 9.65 15.85
N TYR A 87 5.60 9.41 14.76
CA TYR A 87 6.05 8.55 13.67
C TYR A 87 7.27 9.12 12.95
N PHE A 88 7.32 10.44 12.74
CA PHE A 88 8.40 11.12 12.04
C PHE A 88 9.55 11.60 12.94
N LEU A 89 9.43 11.48 14.27
CA LEU A 89 10.41 11.96 15.26
C LEU A 89 11.83 11.51 14.92
N ASN A 90 11.99 10.23 14.55
CA ASN A 90 13.28 9.61 14.25
C ASN A 90 13.44 9.28 12.76
N LYS A 91 12.77 9.98 11.85
CA LYS A 91 12.89 9.77 10.40
C LYS A 91 13.65 10.92 9.73
N SER A 92 14.61 10.60 8.86
CA SER A 92 15.33 11.58 8.02
C SER A 92 14.37 12.22 7.00
N SER A 93 14.81 13.28 6.32
CA SER A 93 14.06 13.88 5.20
C SER A 93 13.75 12.82 4.13
N VAL A 94 14.74 12.06 3.71
CA VAL A 94 14.59 10.97 2.72
C VAL A 94 13.52 9.96 3.15
N GLN A 95 13.48 9.57 4.42
CA GLN A 95 12.46 8.66 4.94
C GLN A 95 11.06 9.28 4.96
N ARG A 96 10.96 10.59 5.23
CA ARG A 96 9.69 11.32 5.20
C ARG A 96 9.19 11.48 3.77
N ASP A 97 10.08 11.75 2.82
CA ASP A 97 9.76 11.85 1.40
C ASP A 97 9.32 10.49 0.86
N ALA A 98 10.03 9.41 1.22
CA ALA A 98 9.62 8.05 0.87
C ALA A 98 8.25 7.66 1.46
N PHE A 99 7.92 8.14 2.67
CA PHE A 99 6.57 7.98 3.23
C PHE A 99 5.53 8.77 2.42
N LYS A 100 5.80 10.06 2.14
CA LYS A 100 4.91 10.92 1.33
C LYS A 100 4.64 10.26 -0.02
N ASP A 101 5.68 9.83 -0.72
CA ASP A 101 5.56 9.16 -1.99
C ASP A 101 4.72 7.88 -1.91
N HIS A 102 4.78 7.16 -0.80
CA HIS A 102 4.03 5.91 -0.62
C HIS A 102 2.55 6.17 -0.29
N ILE A 103 2.24 7.10 0.59
CA ILE A 103 0.84 7.46 0.90
C ILE A 103 0.14 8.07 -0.32
N MET A 104 0.84 8.85 -1.13
CA MET A 104 0.28 9.39 -2.39
C MET A 104 -0.18 8.30 -3.35
N LYS A 105 0.49 7.14 -3.39
CA LYS A 105 0.05 6.00 -4.21
C LYS A 105 -1.28 5.43 -3.72
N TYR A 106 -1.44 5.33 -2.40
CA TYR A 106 -2.70 4.89 -1.78
C TYR A 106 -3.83 5.90 -1.96
N LEU A 107 -3.56 7.19 -1.77
CA LEU A 107 -4.54 8.25 -2.06
C LEU A 107 -4.96 8.25 -3.54
N GLY A 108 -4.04 7.89 -4.44
CA GLY A 108 -4.32 7.69 -5.86
C GLY A 108 -5.46 6.71 -6.17
N LEU A 109 -5.74 5.73 -5.29
CA LEU A 109 -6.88 4.82 -5.46
C LEU A 109 -8.24 5.56 -5.42
N PHE A 110 -8.29 6.68 -4.69
CA PHE A 110 -9.48 7.50 -4.46
C PHE A 110 -9.55 8.72 -5.38
N MET A 111 -8.61 8.86 -6.33
CA MET A 111 -8.69 9.91 -7.34
C MET A 111 -9.91 9.70 -8.25
N PRO A 112 -10.58 10.78 -8.71
CA PRO A 112 -11.77 10.68 -9.56
C PRO A 112 -11.51 9.93 -10.87
N ASP A 113 -10.28 10.00 -11.38
CA ASP A 113 -9.83 9.36 -12.63
C ASP A 113 -9.07 8.04 -12.40
N SER A 114 -9.09 7.47 -11.19
CA SER A 114 -8.39 6.22 -10.90
C SER A 114 -8.90 5.03 -11.74
N GLY A 115 -10.19 5.07 -12.09
CA GLY A 115 -10.86 4.00 -12.82
C GLY A 115 -10.93 2.68 -12.05
N VAL A 116 -10.60 2.68 -10.76
CA VAL A 116 -10.58 1.51 -9.88
C VAL A 116 -11.24 1.80 -8.53
N GLN A 117 -11.55 0.75 -7.77
CA GLN A 117 -12.05 0.86 -6.41
C GLN A 117 -11.49 -0.28 -5.56
N VAL A 118 -11.09 0.02 -4.33
CA VAL A 118 -10.79 -1.01 -3.32
C VAL A 118 -12.08 -1.42 -2.62
N VAL A 119 -12.32 -2.72 -2.49
CA VAL A 119 -13.51 -3.28 -1.84
C VAL A 119 -13.14 -4.47 -0.96
N SER A 120 -13.99 -4.83 -0.01
CA SER A 120 -13.79 -6.04 0.80
C SER A 120 -13.82 -7.31 -0.05
N CYS A 121 -13.03 -8.30 0.37
CA CYS A 121 -12.92 -9.60 -0.29
C CYS A 121 -12.93 -10.71 0.75
N SER A 122 -13.86 -11.65 0.59
CA SER A 122 -13.99 -12.85 1.44
C SER A 122 -13.84 -14.16 0.64
N ARG A 123 -13.31 -14.07 -0.59
CA ARG A 123 -13.22 -15.22 -1.51
C ARG A 123 -12.21 -16.28 -1.04
N TYR A 124 -11.13 -15.87 -0.38
CA TYR A 124 -10.03 -16.75 -0.01
C TYR A 124 -10.20 -17.23 1.43
N SER A 125 -10.30 -18.54 1.64
CA SER A 125 -10.54 -19.14 2.96
C SER A 125 -9.40 -18.87 3.97
N THR A 126 -8.22 -18.57 3.48
CA THR A 126 -7.04 -18.21 4.27
C THR A 126 -7.05 -16.74 4.74
N GLU A 127 -7.91 -15.90 4.19
CA GLU A 127 -7.96 -14.45 4.46
C GLU A 127 -9.33 -14.03 5.02
N LYS A 128 -9.39 -13.66 6.31
CA LYS A 128 -10.65 -13.26 6.97
C LYS A 128 -11.03 -11.80 6.76
N LYS A 129 -10.06 -10.94 6.47
CA LYS A 129 -10.20 -9.48 6.30
C LYS A 129 -9.52 -9.04 5.01
N GLY A 130 -9.88 -9.72 3.93
CA GLY A 130 -9.30 -9.46 2.63
C GLY A 130 -9.88 -8.23 1.97
N ALA A 131 -9.12 -7.71 1.02
CA ALA A 131 -9.58 -6.66 0.12
C ALA A 131 -9.14 -6.98 -1.30
N LYS A 132 -9.77 -6.34 -2.26
CA LYS A 132 -9.44 -6.47 -3.68
C LYS A 132 -9.63 -5.14 -4.38
N VAL A 133 -8.94 -4.97 -5.50
CA VAL A 133 -9.25 -3.88 -6.44
C VAL A 133 -10.22 -4.40 -7.51
N ILE A 134 -11.24 -3.60 -7.80
CA ILE A 134 -12.16 -3.80 -8.92
C ILE A 134 -12.06 -2.64 -9.89
N SER A 135 -12.40 -2.87 -11.16
CA SER A 135 -12.50 -1.81 -12.15
C SER A 135 -13.81 -1.04 -12.02
N ARG A 136 -13.77 0.28 -12.19
CA ARG A 136 -14.95 1.16 -12.32
C ARG A 136 -15.24 1.53 -13.77
N GLN A 137 -14.37 1.15 -14.70
CA GLN A 137 -14.51 1.44 -16.13
C GLN A 137 -14.04 0.28 -17.00
N SER A 138 -14.23 0.40 -18.31
CA SER A 138 -13.64 -0.53 -19.28
C SER A 138 -12.21 -0.10 -19.59
N TRP A 139 -11.32 -1.07 -19.75
CA TRP A 139 -9.91 -0.84 -20.11
C TRP A 139 -9.59 -1.55 -21.42
N CYS A 140 -8.88 -0.87 -22.31
CA CYS A 140 -8.36 -1.46 -23.54
C CYS A 140 -7.02 -2.17 -23.30
N LYS A 141 -6.73 -3.16 -24.14
CA LYS A 141 -5.43 -3.84 -24.12
C LYS A 141 -4.30 -2.84 -24.35
N GLY A 142 -3.33 -2.81 -23.44
CA GLY A 142 -2.17 -1.93 -23.51
C GLY A 142 -2.35 -0.59 -22.78
N GLU A 143 -3.56 -0.30 -22.26
CA GLU A 143 -3.75 0.82 -21.36
C GLU A 143 -3.09 0.59 -20.01
N ASN A 144 -2.54 1.66 -19.45
CA ASN A 144 -2.05 1.66 -18.08
C ASN A 144 -3.19 2.06 -17.16
N ILE A 145 -3.41 1.28 -16.10
CA ILE A 145 -4.31 1.66 -15.02
C ILE A 145 -3.55 2.66 -14.13
N PRO A 146 -3.98 3.94 -14.08
CA PRO A 146 -3.31 4.95 -13.29
C PRO A 146 -3.46 4.62 -11.80
N TYR A 147 -2.49 5.04 -10.99
CA TYR A 147 -2.46 4.87 -9.53
C TYR A 147 -2.43 3.44 -8.98
N LEU A 148 -2.81 2.42 -9.77
CA LEU A 148 -2.66 1.01 -9.42
C LEU A 148 -1.20 0.55 -9.59
N CYS A 149 -0.35 1.06 -8.70
CA CYS A 149 1.08 0.85 -8.72
C CYS A 149 1.56 0.14 -7.44
N GLY A 150 2.77 -0.41 -7.52
CA GLY A 150 3.44 -1.05 -6.41
C GLY A 150 4.89 -0.60 -6.32
N CYS A 151 5.42 -0.71 -5.11
CA CYS A 151 6.81 -0.52 -4.74
C CYS A 151 7.47 -1.89 -4.54
N ILE A 152 8.70 -2.03 -5.01
CA ILE A 152 9.47 -3.27 -4.89
C ILE A 152 10.71 -2.99 -4.05
N ALA A 153 10.93 -3.81 -3.02
CA ALA A 153 12.19 -3.83 -2.28
C ALA A 153 12.84 -5.22 -2.40
N GLU A 154 14.11 -5.25 -2.75
CA GLU A 154 14.91 -6.48 -2.78
C GLU A 154 15.36 -6.86 -1.38
N MET A 155 15.40 -8.15 -1.10
CA MET A 155 15.81 -8.72 0.17
C MET A 155 16.94 -9.72 -0.02
N THR A 156 17.92 -9.62 0.85
CA THR A 156 18.87 -10.71 1.13
C THR A 156 18.17 -11.83 1.90
N SER A 157 18.75 -13.03 1.90
CA SER A 157 18.22 -14.16 2.67
C SER A 157 18.08 -13.86 4.16
N ASP A 158 19.02 -13.09 4.73
CA ASP A 158 18.99 -12.68 6.13
C ASP A 158 17.86 -11.69 6.43
N GLU A 159 17.57 -10.78 5.51
CA GLU A 159 16.44 -9.83 5.64
C GLU A 159 15.11 -10.57 5.51
N GLU A 160 15.00 -11.49 4.55
CA GLU A 160 13.82 -12.33 4.37
C GLU A 160 13.50 -13.11 5.64
N ALA A 161 14.50 -13.81 6.21
CA ALA A 161 14.35 -14.59 7.42
C ALA A 161 13.99 -13.75 8.66
N LYS A 162 14.36 -12.47 8.70
CA LYS A 162 14.04 -11.55 9.80
C LYS A 162 12.69 -10.87 9.63
N LEU A 163 12.28 -10.60 8.40
CA LEU A 163 11.08 -9.82 8.09
C LEU A 163 9.83 -10.72 7.95
N LEU A 164 10.00 -11.89 7.34
CA LEU A 164 8.87 -12.76 6.98
C LEU A 164 8.59 -13.83 8.04
N ARG A 165 7.30 -14.08 8.24
CA ARG A 165 6.72 -15.17 9.03
C ARG A 165 5.81 -15.96 8.09
N PRO A 166 6.17 -17.22 7.77
CA PRO A 166 5.42 -18.03 6.82
C PRO A 166 3.93 -18.13 7.17
N GLY A 167 3.06 -17.88 6.20
CA GLY A 167 1.60 -17.93 6.34
C GLY A 167 0.99 -16.74 7.08
N GLU A 168 1.77 -15.71 7.43
CA GLU A 168 1.29 -14.54 8.15
C GLU A 168 1.48 -13.24 7.36
N ASN A 169 2.70 -12.95 6.91
CA ASN A 169 3.05 -11.70 6.20
C ASN A 169 3.85 -11.93 4.90
N ASP A 170 3.74 -13.12 4.32
CA ASP A 170 4.35 -13.53 3.05
C ASP A 170 3.37 -13.44 1.86
N PHE A 171 2.32 -12.62 1.99
CA PHE A 171 1.23 -12.50 1.01
C PHE A 171 1.63 -11.82 -0.31
N SER A 172 2.74 -11.07 -0.35
CA SER A 172 3.19 -10.35 -1.55
C SER A 172 4.70 -10.43 -1.76
N ILE A 173 5.20 -11.67 -1.82
CA ILE A 173 6.61 -11.99 -2.06
C ILE A 173 6.76 -12.61 -3.44
N MET A 174 7.73 -12.12 -4.21
CA MET A 174 8.08 -12.65 -5.52
C MET A 174 9.56 -13.01 -5.55
N PHE A 175 9.91 -14.13 -6.17
CA PHE A 175 11.32 -14.50 -6.37
C PHE A 175 11.80 -14.05 -7.76
N SER A 176 12.89 -13.29 -7.80
CA SER A 176 13.53 -12.89 -9.06
C SER A 176 14.60 -13.90 -9.46
N THR A 177 14.36 -14.68 -10.52
CA THR A 177 15.37 -15.61 -11.06
C THR A 177 16.57 -14.89 -11.65
N ARG A 178 16.37 -13.72 -12.27
CA ARG A 178 17.46 -12.91 -12.85
C ARG A 178 18.43 -12.40 -11.79
N LYS A 179 17.90 -11.98 -10.63
CA LYS A 179 18.71 -11.42 -9.54
C LYS A 179 19.04 -12.43 -8.45
N ASN A 180 18.43 -13.61 -8.51
CA ASN A 180 18.54 -14.67 -7.52
C ASN A 180 18.25 -14.17 -6.10
N CYS A 181 17.19 -13.39 -5.93
CA CYS A 181 16.79 -12.83 -4.65
C CYS A 181 15.27 -12.69 -4.52
N SER A 182 14.81 -12.64 -3.28
CA SER A 182 13.41 -12.37 -2.94
C SER A 182 13.12 -10.87 -3.02
N GLN A 183 11.91 -10.55 -3.44
CA GLN A 183 11.42 -9.20 -3.59
C GLN A 183 10.11 -9.05 -2.82
N LEU A 184 10.03 -8.02 -1.98
CA LEU A 184 8.81 -7.59 -1.30
C LEU A 184 8.07 -6.60 -2.20
N TRP A 185 6.81 -6.89 -2.51
CA TRP A 185 5.97 -6.08 -3.39
C TRP A 185 4.82 -5.49 -2.57
N LEU A 186 4.77 -4.18 -2.41
CA LEU A 186 3.76 -3.52 -1.57
C LEU A 186 3.19 -2.27 -2.26
N GLY A 187 2.19 -1.65 -1.66
CA GLY A 187 1.41 -0.57 -2.28
C GLY A 187 0.09 -1.04 -2.91
N PRO A 188 -0.67 -0.14 -3.56
CA PRO A 188 -1.98 -0.43 -4.13
C PRO A 188 -2.09 -1.71 -4.97
N ALA A 189 -1.07 -2.01 -5.78
CA ALA A 189 -1.06 -3.21 -6.63
C ALA A 189 -1.03 -4.54 -5.85
N ALA A 190 -0.68 -4.53 -4.55
CA ALA A 190 -0.73 -5.73 -3.70
C ALA A 190 -2.17 -6.24 -3.47
N TYR A 191 -3.19 -5.43 -3.75
CA TYR A 191 -4.60 -5.83 -3.69
C TYR A 191 -5.13 -6.43 -5.01
N ILE A 192 -4.26 -6.66 -5.99
CA ILE A 192 -4.59 -7.43 -7.19
C ILE A 192 -4.57 -8.91 -6.82
N ASN A 193 -5.74 -9.54 -6.87
CA ASN A 193 -5.87 -10.95 -6.57
C ASN A 193 -5.50 -11.81 -7.78
N HIS A 194 -4.81 -12.92 -7.52
CA HIS A 194 -4.49 -13.90 -8.56
C HIS A 194 -5.76 -14.61 -9.04
N ASP A 195 -6.05 -14.53 -10.34
CA ASP A 195 -7.05 -15.35 -11.01
C ASP A 195 -6.34 -16.44 -11.82
N GLY A 196 -6.69 -17.71 -11.56
CA GLY A 196 -6.17 -18.85 -12.33
C GLY A 196 -6.71 -18.90 -13.77
N THR A 197 -7.68 -18.04 -14.10
CA THR A 197 -8.22 -17.88 -15.45
C THR A 197 -7.69 -16.60 -16.09
N LYS A 198 -7.16 -16.71 -17.31
CA LYS A 198 -6.86 -15.52 -18.11
C LYS A 198 -8.18 -14.78 -18.35
N THR A 199 -8.21 -13.46 -18.17
CA THR A 199 -9.33 -12.60 -18.58
C THR A 199 -9.66 -12.89 -20.04
N GLN A 200 -10.76 -13.61 -20.27
CA GLN A 200 -11.20 -13.94 -21.61
C GLN A 200 -11.84 -12.71 -22.23
N ASN A 201 -11.34 -12.30 -23.40
CA ASN A 201 -11.98 -11.32 -24.25
C ASN A 201 -13.34 -11.88 -24.71
N ASN A 202 -14.42 -11.47 -24.05
CA ASN A 202 -15.75 -11.60 -24.63
C ASN A 202 -15.99 -10.43 -25.59
N ASN A 203 -15.32 -10.48 -26.75
CA ASN A 203 -15.81 -9.81 -27.94
C ASN A 203 -16.66 -10.82 -28.72
N ARG A 204 -17.97 -10.74 -28.54
CA ARG A 204 -18.97 -11.19 -29.53
C ARG A 204 -19.71 -9.96 -30.01
#